data_AF-A0A1J5LIV2-F1
#
_entry.id   AF-A0A1J5LIV2-F1
#
_cell.length_a   1.000
_cell.length_b   1.000
_cell.length_c   1.000
_cell.angle_alpha   90.00
_cell.angle_beta   90.00
_cell.angle_gamma   90.00
#
_symmetry.space_group_name_H-M   'P 1'
#
loop_
_entity.id
_entity.type
_entity.pdbx_description
1 polymer ?
#
loop_
_entity_poly.entity_id
_entity_poly.type
_entity_poly.pdbx_seq_one_letter_code
_entity_poly.pdbx_strand_id
1 'polypeptide(L)'
;MTDTPTDPVARTAELLKGHRDSIDRLDAILVYTLGERFKHTQAVGLLKATHDLPPSDPTRESAQIARLEDLAKEADLDPEFAKAFLNFIIDEVIRHHRKHQE
;
A
#
# COMPACT_ATOMS: atom_id res chain seq x y z
N MET A 1 15.51 47.63 -14.14
CA MET A 1 14.28 47.60 -13.32
C MET A 1 13.12 47.37 -14.28
N THR A 2 12.87 46.10 -14.59
CA THR A 2 11.74 45.64 -15.39
C THR A 2 11.30 44.33 -14.78
N ASP A 3 10.48 44.48 -13.75
CA ASP A 3 9.78 43.42 -13.04
C ASP A 3 8.72 42.87 -14.02
N THR A 4 9.01 41.73 -14.66
CA THR A 4 8.05 41.06 -15.53
C THR A 4 7.15 40.20 -14.65
N PRO A 5 5.80 40.35 -14.70
CA PRO A 5 4.91 39.51 -13.93
C PRO A 5 5.15 38.06 -14.35
N THR A 6 5.58 37.25 -13.41
CA THR A 6 5.83 35.82 -13.59
C THR A 6 4.58 35.18 -14.19
N ASP A 7 4.68 34.61 -15.39
CA ASP A 7 3.56 33.95 -16.06
C ASP A 7 2.92 32.94 -15.11
N PRO A 8 1.65 33.16 -14.69
CA PRO A 8 0.97 32.26 -13.76
C PRO A 8 0.92 30.82 -14.26
N VAL A 9 0.92 30.61 -15.58
CA VAL A 9 0.92 29.27 -16.20
C VAL A 9 2.28 28.61 -16.01
N ALA A 10 3.39 29.31 -16.31
CA ALA A 10 4.74 28.80 -16.09
C ALA A 10 5.01 28.44 -14.61
N ARG A 11 4.60 29.32 -13.68
CA ARG A 11 4.74 29.05 -12.23
C ARG A 11 3.89 27.85 -11.79
N THR A 12 2.68 27.70 -12.31
CA THR A 12 1.82 26.55 -12.01
C THR A 12 2.44 25.26 -12.54
N ALA A 13 3.03 25.27 -13.74
CA ALA A 13 3.70 24.11 -14.31
C ALA A 13 4.90 23.64 -13.46
N GLU A 14 5.69 24.56 -12.92
CA GLU A 14 6.80 24.24 -12.01
C GLU A 14 6.32 23.62 -10.69
N LEU A 15 5.27 24.17 -10.09
CA LEU A 15 4.66 23.61 -8.87
C LEU A 15 4.11 22.20 -9.12
N LEU A 16 3.38 22.02 -10.23
CA LEU A 16 2.86 20.70 -10.63
C LEU A 16 3.98 19.68 -10.83
N LYS A 17 5.10 20.09 -11.42
CA LYS A 17 6.26 19.23 -11.58
C LYS A 17 6.81 18.78 -10.22
N GLY A 18 7.01 19.70 -9.28
CA GLY A 18 7.49 19.36 -7.94
C GLY A 18 6.57 18.42 -7.16
N HIS A 19 5.25 18.58 -7.31
CA HIS A 19 4.28 17.63 -6.75
C HIS A 19 4.37 16.25 -7.40
N ARG A 20 4.47 16.17 -8.74
CA ARG A 20 4.63 14.89 -9.46
C ARG A 20 5.91 14.18 -9.09
N ASP A 21 7.03 14.88 -9.00
CA ASP A 21 8.30 14.31 -8.55
C ASP A 21 8.17 13.72 -7.13
N SER A 22 7.33 14.31 -6.28
CA SER A 22 7.06 13.80 -4.93
C SER A 22 6.16 12.57 -4.94
N ILE A 23 5.14 12.55 -5.80
CA ILE A 23 4.26 11.39 -6.02
C ILE A 23 5.08 10.20 -6.52
N ASP A 24 5.93 10.39 -7.54
CA ASP A 24 6.75 9.31 -8.10
C ASP A 24 7.66 8.66 -7.03
N ARG A 25 8.18 9.47 -6.10
CA ARG A 25 8.97 8.95 -4.96
C ARG A 25 8.11 8.15 -3.98
N LEU A 26 6.90 8.60 -3.68
CA LEU A 26 5.97 7.87 -2.80
C LEU A 26 5.52 6.56 -3.46
N ASP A 27 5.25 6.57 -4.75
CA ASP A 27 4.90 5.37 -5.51
C ASP A 27 6.01 4.33 -5.48
N ALA A 28 7.27 4.75 -5.62
CA ALA A 28 8.41 3.85 -5.45
C ALA A 28 8.44 3.21 -4.05
N ILE A 29 8.22 4.00 -3.00
CA ILE A 29 8.15 3.50 -1.61
C ILE A 29 7.02 2.48 -1.45
N LEU A 30 5.83 2.77 -2.02
CA LEU A 30 4.68 1.87 -1.98
C LEU A 30 5.01 0.53 -2.66
N VAL A 31 5.60 0.55 -3.85
CA VAL A 31 5.95 -0.66 -4.60
C VAL A 31 6.97 -1.51 -3.84
N TYR A 32 8.06 -0.91 -3.32
CA TYR A 32 9.05 -1.66 -2.56
C TYR A 32 8.48 -2.21 -1.25
N THR A 33 7.65 -1.45 -0.55
CA THR A 33 6.98 -1.88 0.68
C THR A 33 6.05 -3.07 0.41
N LEU A 34 5.28 -3.02 -0.68
CA LEU A 34 4.45 -4.14 -1.10
C LEU A 34 5.29 -5.37 -1.42
N GLY A 35 6.38 -5.21 -2.18
CA GLY A 35 7.31 -6.31 -2.49
C GLY A 35 7.82 -7.03 -1.24
N GLU A 36 8.26 -6.28 -0.22
CA GLU A 36 8.69 -6.85 1.06
C GLU A 36 7.54 -7.52 1.81
N ARG A 37 6.35 -6.90 1.83
CA ARG A 37 5.15 -7.49 2.45
C ARG A 37 4.80 -8.84 1.82
N PHE A 38 4.86 -8.95 0.49
CA PHE A 38 4.60 -10.21 -0.22
C PHE A 38 5.59 -11.31 0.19
N LYS A 39 6.89 -11.01 0.26
CA LYS A 39 7.91 -11.98 0.73
C LYS A 39 7.59 -12.51 2.12
N HIS A 40 7.21 -11.63 3.05
CA HIS A 40 6.83 -12.04 4.39
C HIS A 40 5.56 -12.92 4.41
N THR A 41 4.54 -12.58 3.61
CA THR A 41 3.33 -13.40 3.55
C THR A 41 3.60 -14.80 3.00
N GLN A 42 4.50 -14.94 2.01
CA GLN A 42 4.94 -16.24 1.50
C GLN A 42 5.68 -17.05 2.57
N ALA A 43 6.60 -16.41 3.31
CA ALA A 43 7.31 -17.06 4.40
C ALA A 43 6.36 -17.54 5.51
N VAL A 44 5.35 -16.74 5.86
CA VAL A 44 4.29 -17.13 6.81
C VAL A 44 3.49 -18.32 6.26
N GLY A 45 3.12 -18.30 4.99
CA GLY A 45 2.41 -19.40 4.33
C GLY A 45 3.21 -20.71 4.38
N LEU A 46 4.50 -20.66 4.05
CA LEU A 46 5.41 -21.80 4.15
C LEU A 46 5.50 -22.31 5.60
N LEU A 47 5.71 -21.41 6.56
CA LEU A 47 5.82 -21.77 7.97
C LEU A 47 4.55 -22.47 8.47
N LYS A 48 3.38 -21.95 8.10
CA LYS A 48 2.09 -22.57 8.44
C LYS A 48 1.96 -23.96 7.84
N ALA A 49 2.30 -24.12 6.57
CA ALA A 49 2.26 -25.41 5.88
C ALA A 49 3.23 -26.43 6.50
N THR A 50 4.44 -26.03 6.86
CA THR A 50 5.43 -26.93 7.50
C THR A 50 5.00 -27.42 8.88
N HIS A 51 4.13 -26.68 9.57
CA HIS A 51 3.71 -26.98 10.95
C HIS A 51 2.22 -27.36 11.05
N ASP A 52 1.57 -27.71 9.94
CA ASP A 52 0.13 -28.06 9.87
C ASP A 52 -0.80 -27.02 10.53
N LEU A 53 -0.41 -25.73 10.47
CA LEU A 53 -1.20 -24.63 11.02
C LEU A 53 -2.27 -24.18 10.02
N PRO A 54 -3.44 -23.72 10.50
CA PRO A 54 -4.50 -23.28 9.61
C PRO A 54 -4.09 -22.07 8.77
N PRO A 55 -4.53 -22.01 7.50
CA PRO A 55 -4.20 -20.91 6.59
C PRO A 55 -4.79 -19.58 7.06
N SER A 56 -5.97 -19.60 7.69
CA SER A 56 -6.65 -18.42 8.24
C SER A 56 -6.50 -18.34 9.76
N ASP A 57 -6.47 -17.11 10.27
CA ASP A 57 -6.53 -16.78 11.71
C ASP A 57 -7.53 -15.62 11.87
N PRO A 58 -8.83 -15.91 12.11
CA PRO A 58 -9.89 -14.90 12.11
C PRO A 58 -9.69 -13.80 13.16
N THR A 59 -9.09 -14.14 14.31
CA THR A 59 -8.79 -13.18 15.38
C THR A 59 -7.68 -12.22 14.93
N ARG A 60 -6.62 -12.76 14.32
CA ARG A 60 -5.53 -11.95 13.76
C ARG A 60 -6.01 -11.08 12.60
N GLU A 61 -6.89 -11.58 11.74
CA GLU A 61 -7.47 -10.85 10.62
C GLU A 61 -8.33 -9.68 11.11
N SER A 62 -9.21 -9.91 12.08
CA SER A 62 -10.07 -8.86 12.67
C SER A 62 -9.24 -7.74 13.32
N ALA A 63 -8.17 -8.09 14.05
CA ALA A 63 -7.27 -7.12 14.65
C ALA A 63 -6.47 -6.30 13.61
N GLN A 64 -6.15 -6.88 12.44
CA GLN A 64 -5.49 -6.14 11.36
C GLN A 64 -6.42 -5.11 10.73
N ILE A 65 -7.68 -5.47 10.52
CA ILE A 65 -8.69 -4.56 9.95
C ILE A 65 -8.88 -3.36 10.87
N ALA A 66 -9.13 -3.59 12.16
CA ALA A 66 -9.30 -2.50 13.14
C ALA A 66 -8.09 -1.56 13.18
N ARG A 67 -6.87 -2.11 13.26
CA ARG A 67 -5.64 -1.30 13.25
C ARG A 67 -5.50 -0.47 11.98
N LEU A 68 -5.94 -0.99 10.82
CA LEU A 68 -5.83 -0.27 9.56
C LEU A 68 -6.88 0.83 9.40
N GLU A 69 -8.10 0.61 9.90
CA GLU A 69 -9.10 1.66 9.99
C GLU A 69 -8.62 2.82 10.85
N ASP A 70 -7.90 2.55 11.94
CA ASP A 70 -7.31 3.59 12.78
C ASP A 70 -6.13 4.31 12.11
N LEU A 71 -5.21 3.57 11.47
CA LEU A 71 -4.12 4.18 10.69
C LEU A 71 -4.64 5.04 9.54
N ALA A 72 -5.75 4.66 8.89
CA ALA A 72 -6.36 5.45 7.83
C ALA A 72 -6.84 6.80 8.37
N LYS A 73 -7.54 6.81 9.52
CA LYS A 73 -7.97 8.03 10.20
C LYS A 73 -6.79 8.91 10.59
N GLU A 74 -5.73 8.32 11.15
CA GLU A 74 -4.51 9.06 11.53
C GLU A 74 -3.81 9.70 10.32
N ALA A 75 -3.89 9.07 9.15
CA ALA A 75 -3.27 9.52 7.92
C ALA A 75 -4.15 10.45 7.07
N ASP A 76 -5.34 10.83 7.56
CA ASP A 76 -6.36 11.58 6.80
C ASP A 76 -6.74 10.87 5.47
N LEU A 77 -6.78 9.55 5.50
CA LEU A 77 -7.17 8.68 4.41
C LEU A 77 -8.57 8.12 4.67
N ASP A 78 -9.41 8.09 3.63
CA ASP A 78 -10.75 7.48 3.71
C ASP A 78 -10.65 6.01 4.21
N PRO A 79 -11.24 5.68 5.37
CA PRO A 79 -11.20 4.32 5.92
C PRO A 79 -11.78 3.26 4.98
N GLU A 80 -12.81 3.60 4.19
CA GLU A 80 -13.40 2.65 3.25
C GLU A 80 -12.44 2.36 2.09
N PHE A 81 -11.75 3.38 1.58
CA PHE A 81 -10.68 3.21 0.61
C PHE A 81 -9.53 2.37 1.17
N ALA A 82 -9.06 2.66 2.39
CA ALA A 82 -7.97 1.92 3.03
C ALA A 82 -8.31 0.43 3.19
N LYS A 83 -9.56 0.14 3.58
CA LYS A 83 -10.07 -1.23 3.70
C LYS A 83 -10.16 -1.93 2.34
N ALA A 84 -10.69 -1.26 1.32
CA ALA A 84 -10.76 -1.82 -0.04
C ALA A 84 -9.37 -2.12 -0.60
N PHE A 85 -8.41 -1.20 -0.42
CA PHE A 85 -7.02 -1.40 -0.82
C PHE A 85 -6.39 -2.59 -0.10
N LEU A 86 -6.57 -2.71 1.22
CA LEU A 86 -6.05 -3.87 1.96
C LEU A 86 -6.64 -5.18 1.45
N ASN A 87 -7.97 -5.24 1.30
CA ASN A 87 -8.65 -6.44 0.81
C ASN A 87 -8.08 -6.87 -0.54
N PHE A 88 -7.86 -5.91 -1.44
CA PHE A 88 -7.19 -6.16 -2.72
C PHE A 88 -5.79 -6.79 -2.54
N ILE A 89 -4.96 -6.26 -1.64
CA ILE A 89 -3.63 -6.82 -1.37
C ILE A 89 -3.71 -8.23 -0.78
N ILE A 90 -4.62 -8.48 0.16
CA ILE A 90 -4.83 -9.82 0.76
C ILE A 90 -5.27 -10.82 -0.31
N ASP A 91 -6.23 -10.45 -1.15
CA ASP A 91 -6.71 -11.29 -2.24
C ASP A 91 -5.59 -11.64 -3.22
N GLU A 92 -4.70 -10.68 -3.52
CA GLU A 92 -3.55 -10.93 -4.40
C GLU A 92 -2.55 -11.90 -3.75
N VAL A 93 -2.31 -11.78 -2.44
CA VAL A 93 -1.47 -12.74 -1.69
C VAL A 93 -2.05 -14.14 -1.78
N ILE A 94 -3.37 -14.30 -1.58
CA ILE A 94 -4.03 -15.61 -1.65
C ILE A 94 -3.94 -16.20 -3.07
N ARG A 95 -4.16 -15.37 -4.11
CA ARG A 95 -4.00 -15.79 -5.51
C ARG A 95 -2.58 -16.28 -5.79
N HIS A 96 -1.57 -15.57 -5.30
CA HIS A 96 -0.17 -15.96 -5.46
C HIS A 96 0.14 -17.29 -4.76
N HIS A 97 -0.35 -17.49 -3.54
CA HIS A 97 -0.15 -18.76 -2.82
C HIS A 97 -0.75 -19.94 -3.57
N ARG A 98 -1.96 -19.80 -4.12
CA ARG A 98 -2.60 -20.88 -4.90
C ARG A 98 -1.80 -21.27 -6.15
N LYS A 99 -1.22 -20.28 -6.85
CA LYS A 99 -0.39 -20.53 -8.04
C LYS A 99 0.96 -21.18 -7.74
N HIS A 100 1.52 -20.97 -6.55
CA HIS A 100 2.80 -21.55 -6.14
C HIS A 100 2.67 -22.91 -5.41
N GLN A 101 1.44 -23.37 -5.16
CA GLN A 101 1.15 -24.70 -4.61
C GLN A 101 0.86 -25.76 -5.69
N GLU A 102 0.96 -25.40 -6.97
CA GLU A 102 1.05 -26.32 -8.14
C GLU A 102 2.52 -26.51 -8.55
#